data_AF-C0BC34-F1
#
_entry.id   AF-C0BC34-F1
#
_cell.length_a   1.000
_cell.length_b   1.000
_cell.length_c   1.000
_cell.angle_alpha   90.00
_cell.angle_beta   90.00
_cell.angle_gamma   90.00
#
_symmetry.space_group_name_H-M   'P 1'
#
loop_
_entity.id
_entity.type
_entity.pdbx_description
1 polymer ?
#
loop_
_entity_poly.entity_id
_entity_poly.type
_entity_poly.pdbx_seq_one_letter_code
_entity_poly.pdbx_strand_id
1 'polypeptide(L)'
;MRIISQNGLLDVPYELIAISPYSKNMATIIGTFPGNDLGKGDRVYILAEYSTEEKAIKAMEMCREKYLSRMELDGGYDIVNKCYVQPNYWVLPKVFQFPKEEEV
;
A
#
# COMPACT_ATOMS: atom_id res chain seq x y z
N MET A 1 5.64 -0.34 -5.23
CA MET A 1 5.33 -1.03 -3.94
C MET A 1 4.26 -2.09 -4.20
N ARG A 2 4.19 -3.23 -3.52
CA ARG A 2 3.06 -4.18 -3.62
C ARG A 2 1.98 -3.85 -2.58
N ILE A 3 0.73 -3.92 -2.98
CA ILE A 3 -0.45 -3.76 -2.13
C ILE A 3 -1.08 -5.12 -1.92
N ILE A 4 -1.19 -5.51 -0.66
CA ILE A 4 -1.82 -6.74 -0.23
C ILE A 4 -3.12 -6.39 0.50
N SER A 5 -4.22 -7.04 0.14
CA SER A 5 -5.49 -6.88 0.86
C SER A 5 -5.34 -7.31 2.33
N GLN A 6 -6.19 -6.78 3.20
CA GLN A 6 -6.20 -7.08 4.63
C GLN A 6 -6.27 -8.60 4.90
N ASN A 7 -7.03 -9.34 4.08
CA ASN A 7 -7.14 -10.80 4.15
C ASN A 7 -5.98 -11.58 3.46
N GLY A 8 -5.04 -10.90 2.83
CA GLY A 8 -3.86 -11.50 2.19
C GLY A 8 -4.09 -12.13 0.81
N LEU A 9 -5.32 -12.11 0.27
CA LEU A 9 -5.67 -12.87 -0.94
C LEU A 9 -5.42 -12.10 -2.25
N LEU A 10 -5.49 -10.77 -2.22
CA LEU A 10 -5.14 -9.93 -3.36
C LEU A 10 -3.75 -9.36 -3.14
N ASP A 11 -2.86 -9.53 -4.12
CA ASP A 11 -1.51 -8.98 -4.10
C ASP A 11 -1.15 -8.40 -5.47
N VAL A 12 -1.05 -7.07 -5.54
CA VAL A 12 -0.98 -6.30 -6.78
C VAL A 12 0.07 -5.18 -6.69
N PRO A 13 0.68 -4.76 -7.80
CA PRO A 13 1.52 -3.56 -7.80
C PRO A 13 0.68 -2.31 -7.52
N TYR A 14 1.18 -1.41 -6.66
CA TYR A 14 0.56 -0.13 -6.31
C TYR A 14 0.27 0.71 -7.56
N GLU A 15 1.17 0.66 -8.54
CA GLU A 15 1.12 1.44 -9.77
C GLU A 15 0.05 0.94 -10.77
N LEU A 16 -0.53 -0.25 -10.53
CA LEU A 16 -1.53 -0.87 -11.40
C LEU A 16 -2.95 -0.84 -10.79
N ILE A 17 -3.14 -0.26 -9.61
CA ILE A 17 -4.44 -0.24 -8.93
C ILE A 17 -4.78 1.18 -8.46
N ALA A 18 -5.98 1.64 -8.79
CA ALA A 18 -6.57 2.82 -8.18
C ALA A 18 -7.22 2.40 -6.86
N ILE A 19 -6.88 3.10 -5.78
CA ILE A 19 -7.33 2.79 -4.42
C ILE A 19 -8.21 3.95 -3.94
N SER A 20 -9.42 3.65 -3.47
CA SER A 20 -10.33 4.65 -2.91
C SER A 20 -11.22 4.07 -1.82
N PRO A 21 -11.83 4.90 -0.96
CA PRO A 21 -12.98 4.49 -0.18
C PRO A 21 -14.13 4.08 -1.11
N TYR A 22 -14.98 3.18 -0.65
CA TYR A 22 -16.20 2.83 -1.36
C TYR A 22 -17.25 3.92 -1.16
N SER A 23 -17.82 4.44 -2.25
CA SER A 23 -18.71 5.61 -2.19
C SER A 23 -19.99 5.38 -1.38
N LYS A 24 -20.45 4.12 -1.24
CA LYS A 24 -21.62 3.80 -0.40
C LYS A 24 -21.28 3.54 1.06
N ASN A 25 -20.04 3.15 1.34
CA ASN A 25 -19.54 2.88 2.68
C ASN A 25 -18.06 3.29 2.75
N MET A 26 -17.81 4.48 3.28
CA MET A 26 -16.45 5.02 3.33
C MET A 26 -15.53 4.26 4.28
N ALA A 27 -16.06 3.35 5.12
CA ALA A 27 -15.28 2.44 5.95
C ALA A 27 -14.69 1.23 5.17
N THR A 28 -15.07 1.03 3.91
CA THR A 28 -14.52 -0.01 3.03
C THR A 28 -13.54 0.60 2.04
N ILE A 29 -12.32 0.06 1.95
CA ILE A 29 -11.33 0.44 0.95
C ILE A 29 -11.42 -0.52 -0.23
N ILE A 30 -11.52 0.04 -1.42
CA ILE A 30 -11.62 -0.70 -2.66
C ILE A 30 -10.46 -0.40 -3.60
N GLY A 31 -10.20 -1.38 -4.48
CA GLY A 31 -9.24 -1.28 -5.55
C GLY A 31 -9.90 -1.52 -6.92
N THR A 32 -9.52 -0.72 -7.91
CA THR A 32 -9.95 -0.87 -9.31
C THR A 32 -8.75 -0.82 -10.25
N PHE A 33 -8.76 -1.65 -11.30
CA PHE A 33 -7.68 -1.65 -12.28
C PHE A 33 -7.99 -0.67 -13.43
N PRO A 34 -6.99 0.06 -13.96
CA PRO A 34 -7.18 0.89 -15.15
C PRO A 34 -7.75 0.05 -16.31
N GLY A 35 -8.71 0.63 -17.05
CA GLY A 35 -9.39 -0.07 -18.17
C GLY A 35 -10.65 -0.84 -17.76
N ASN A 36 -11.00 -0.85 -16.48
CA ASN A 36 -12.31 -1.27 -16.00
C ASN A 36 -13.35 -0.17 -16.35
N ASP A 37 -14.43 -0.56 -17.03
CA ASP A 37 -15.55 0.28 -17.46
C ASP A 37 -16.68 0.29 -16.40
N LEU A 38 -16.60 1.21 -15.43
CA LEU A 38 -17.35 1.16 -14.15
C LEU A 38 -18.87 1.03 -14.31
N GLY A 39 -19.40 1.41 -15.47
CA GLY A 39 -20.82 1.30 -15.82
C GLY A 39 -21.30 -0.11 -16.20
N LYS A 40 -20.41 -1.09 -16.39
CA LYS A 40 -20.77 -2.46 -16.86
C LYS A 40 -20.69 -3.54 -15.78
N GLY A 41 -20.62 -3.16 -14.51
CA GLY A 41 -20.53 -4.13 -13.40
C GLY A 41 -19.10 -4.62 -13.17
N ASP A 42 -18.13 -3.72 -13.29
CA ASP A 42 -16.73 -4.03 -13.07
C ASP A 42 -16.44 -4.67 -11.72
N ARG A 43 -15.36 -5.46 -11.72
CA ARG A 43 -14.78 -6.05 -10.53
C ARG A 43 -14.13 -4.97 -9.69
N VAL A 44 -14.84 -4.58 -8.64
CA VAL A 44 -14.29 -3.86 -7.50
C VAL A 44 -13.71 -4.89 -6.54
N TYR A 45 -12.46 -4.68 -6.12
CA TYR A 45 -11.80 -5.57 -5.17
C TYR A 45 -11.81 -4.93 -3.79
N ILE A 46 -12.31 -5.64 -2.79
CA ILE A 46 -12.24 -5.19 -1.39
C ILE A 46 -10.80 -5.38 -0.93
N LEU A 47 -10.15 -4.27 -0.58
CA LEU A 47 -8.79 -4.25 -0.05
C LEU A 47 -8.78 -4.34 1.47
N ALA A 48 -9.72 -3.67 2.13
CA ALA A 48 -9.88 -3.72 3.58
C ALA A 48 -11.28 -3.23 3.99
N GLU A 49 -11.75 -3.71 5.14
CA GLU A 49 -12.97 -3.22 5.79
C GLU A 49 -12.66 -2.82 7.22
N TYR A 50 -13.18 -1.67 7.63
CA TYR A 50 -13.04 -1.15 8.99
C TYR A 50 -14.40 -0.84 9.59
N SER A 51 -14.45 -0.70 10.92
CA SER A 51 -15.70 -0.36 11.60
C SER A 51 -16.13 1.10 11.40
N THR A 52 -15.20 2.01 11.10
CA THR A 52 -15.50 3.43 10.90
C THR A 52 -14.75 4.04 9.70
N GLU A 53 -15.26 5.17 9.21
CA GLU A 53 -14.62 5.93 8.13
C GLU A 53 -13.25 6.48 8.53
N GLU A 54 -13.10 6.94 9.77
CA GLU A 54 -11.84 7.48 10.29
C GLU A 54 -10.72 6.44 10.22
N LYS A 55 -11.05 5.17 10.51
CA LYS A 55 -10.10 4.07 10.38
C LYS A 55 -9.73 3.79 8.93
N ALA A 56 -10.70 3.77 8.03
CA ALA A 56 -10.40 3.62 6.60
C ALA A 56 -9.50 4.74 6.08
N ILE A 57 -9.76 6.00 6.47
CA ILE A 57 -8.91 7.15 6.11
C ILE A 57 -7.49 6.97 6.65
N LYS A 58 -7.35 6.62 7.94
CA LYS A 58 -6.05 6.40 8.57
C LYS A 58 -5.26 5.26 7.89
N ALA A 59 -5.92 4.17 7.52
CA ALA A 59 -5.28 3.09 6.78
C ALA A 59 -4.81 3.52 5.38
N MET A 60 -5.57 4.38 4.69
CA MET A 60 -5.12 4.98 3.44
C MET A 60 -3.94 5.94 3.63
N GLU A 61 -3.90 6.71 4.72
CA GLU A 61 -2.75 7.55 5.08
C GLU A 61 -1.50 6.71 5.31
N MET A 62 -1.59 5.64 6.11
CA MET A 62 -0.47 4.70 6.31
C MET A 62 0.05 4.12 5.00
N CYS A 63 -0.84 3.79 4.06
CA CYS A 63 -0.46 3.31 2.74
C CYS A 63 0.37 4.34 1.97
N ARG A 64 -0.05 5.60 1.97
CA ARG A 64 0.66 6.71 1.30
C ARG A 64 1.98 7.03 2.00
N GLU A 65 2.00 7.10 3.32
CA GLU A 65 3.21 7.31 4.12
C GLU A 65 4.23 6.20 3.86
N LYS A 66 3.76 4.95 3.84
CA LYS A 66 4.61 3.82 3.48
C LYS A 66 5.20 4.02 2.10
N TYR A 67 4.39 4.32 1.08
CA TYR A 67 4.87 4.56 -0.29
C TYR A 67 5.94 5.65 -0.37
N LEU A 68 5.76 6.74 0.37
CA LEU A 68 6.70 7.88 0.43
C LEU A 68 7.94 7.61 1.28
N SER A 69 7.91 6.59 2.16
CA SER A 69 9.04 6.24 3.00
C SER A 69 10.22 5.73 2.17
N ARG A 70 11.42 6.06 2.62
CA ARG A 70 12.68 5.67 1.99
C ARG A 70 13.71 5.41 3.07
N MET A 71 14.50 4.36 2.93
CA MET A 71 15.68 4.17 3.78
C MET A 71 16.83 4.98 3.22
N GLU A 72 17.42 5.82 4.07
CA GLU A 72 18.68 6.49 3.81
C GLU A 72 19.81 5.57 4.28
N LEU A 73 20.82 5.42 3.42
CA LEU A 73 22.07 4.79 3.79
C LEU A 73 23.11 5.90 3.86
N ASP A 74 23.80 6.00 5.00
CA ASP A 74 24.95 6.90 5.17
C ASP A 74 26.15 6.49 4.30
N GLY A 75 26.07 5.31 3.67
CA GLY A 75 27.17 4.72 2.91
C GLY A 75 28.36 4.35 3.80
N GLY A 76 29.48 4.03 3.16
CA GLY A 76 30.72 3.65 3.85
C GLY A 76 31.13 2.21 3.57
N TYR A 77 32.15 1.74 4.30
CA TYR A 77 32.70 0.41 4.12
C TYR A 77 31.87 -0.63 4.86
N ASP A 78 31.20 -1.51 4.13
CA ASP A 78 30.48 -2.65 4.67
C ASP A 78 31.47 -3.76 5.04
N ILE A 79 31.63 -3.99 6.35
CA ILE A 79 32.55 -4.99 6.90
C ILE A 79 32.11 -6.42 6.56
N VAL A 80 30.80 -6.66 6.42
CA VAL A 80 30.20 -7.98 6.16
C VAL A 80 30.41 -8.34 4.70
N ASN A 81 30.07 -7.44 3.78
CA ASN A 81 30.17 -7.67 2.34
C ASN A 81 31.52 -7.25 1.73
N LYS A 82 32.42 -6.68 2.54
CA LYS A 82 33.77 -6.22 2.15
C LYS A 82 33.77 -5.25 0.96
N CYS A 83 32.76 -4.39 0.86
CA CYS A 83 32.60 -3.43 -0.24
C CYS A 83 32.27 -2.02 0.28
N TYR A 84 32.45 -1.00 -0.56
CA TYR A 84 31.96 0.35 -0.27
C TYR A 84 30.54 0.51 -0.80
N VAL A 85 29.63 0.87 0.09
CA VAL A 85 28.25 1.23 -0.25
C VAL A 85 28.19 2.75 -0.37
N GLN A 86 27.65 3.25 -1.48
CA GLN A 86 27.49 4.70 -1.66
C GLN A 86 26.35 5.22 -0.77
N PRO A 87 26.52 6.38 -0.11
CA PRO A 87 25.42 7.04 0.58
C PRO A 87 24.36 7.41 -0.43
N ASN A 88 23.10 7.02 -0.22
CA ASN A 88 21.98 7.32 -1.11
C ASN A 88 20.64 6.73 -0.58
N TYR A 89 19.52 7.26 -1.09
CA TYR A 89 18.17 6.73 -0.87
C TYR A 89 17.87 5.55 -1.81
N TRP A 90 18.17 4.31 -1.41
CA TRP A 90 18.04 3.14 -2.30
C TRP A 90 16.97 2.13 -1.90
N VAL A 91 16.43 2.15 -0.68
CA VAL A 91 15.43 1.15 -0.28
C VAL A 91 14.06 1.78 -0.19
N LEU A 92 13.35 1.64 -1.30
CA LEU A 92 11.93 1.92 -1.40
C LEU A 92 11.13 0.79 -0.73
N PRO A 93 9.91 1.09 -0.27
CA PRO A 93 9.05 0.12 0.38
C PRO A 93 8.59 -0.90 -0.64
N LYS A 94 8.83 -2.18 -0.33
CA LYS A 94 8.50 -3.27 -1.26
C LYS A 94 7.05 -3.71 -1.16
N VAL A 95 6.46 -3.68 0.05
CA VAL A 95 5.13 -4.22 0.33
C VAL A 95 4.41 -3.37 1.38
N PHE A 96 3.10 -3.21 1.20
CA PHE A 96 2.16 -2.74 2.20
C PHE A 96 0.95 -3.66 2.17
N GLN A 97 0.65 -4.28 3.31
CA GLN A 97 -0.61 -4.99 3.53
C GLN A 97 -1.54 -4.07 4.31
N PHE A 98 -2.81 -3.99 3.91
CA PHE A 98 -3.75 -3.20 4.68
C PHE A 98 -3.86 -3.74 6.11
N PRO A 99 -3.77 -2.86 7.11
CA PRO A 99 -3.74 -3.25 8.51
C PRO A 99 -5.07 -3.88 8.95
N LYS A 100 -5.00 -4.68 10.01
CA LYS A 100 -6.18 -5.17 10.72
C LYS A 100 -6.88 -4.03 11.45
N GLU A 101 -8.11 -4.27 11.86
CA GLU A 101 -8.94 -3.33 12.61
C GLU A 101 -8.25 -2.81 13.89
N GLU A 102 -7.50 -3.66 14.59
CA GLU A 102 -6.81 -3.31 15.84
C GLU A 102 -5.51 -2.51 15.62
N GLU A 103 -4.99 -2.49 14.39
CA GLU A 103 -3.73 -1.83 14.01
C GLU A 103 -3.96 -0.38 13.53
N VAL A 104 -5.23 0.05 13.46
CA VAL A 104 -5.69 1.37 13.01
C VAL A 104 -6.40 2.11 14.12
#